data_AF-A0A6N7IM95-F1
#
_entry.id   AF-A0A6N7IM95-F1
#
_cell.length_a   1.000
_cell.length_b   1.000
_cell.length_c   1.000
_cell.angle_alpha   90.00
_cell.angle_beta   90.00
_cell.angle_gamma   90.00
#
_symmetry.space_group_name_H-M   'P 1'
#
loop_
_entity.id
_entity.type
_entity.pdbx_description
1 polymer ?
#
loop_
_entity_poly.entity_id
_entity_poly.type
_entity_poly.pdbx_seq_one_letter_code
_entity_poly.pdbx_strand_id
1 'polypeptide(L)'
;MLPVSINIFFLKINVIQTGAAIGVGQNFFPDWTAISKSNSGIGSQYGDASDVDGSNIVFDDSDLTDMPVCQQRRLPVNMGEVK
;
A
#
# COMPACT_ATOMS: atom_id res chain seq x y z
N MET A 1 8.90 24.73 -20.95
CA MET A 1 8.42 24.04 -19.75
C MET A 1 8.76 24.90 -18.54
N LEU A 2 7.76 25.33 -17.78
CA LEU A 2 8.01 26.10 -16.55
C LEU A 2 8.47 25.14 -15.43
N PRO A 3 9.36 25.56 -14.53
CA PRO A 3 9.77 24.72 -13.40
C PRO A 3 8.59 24.48 -12.45
N VAL A 4 8.34 23.21 -12.11
CA VAL A 4 7.40 22.85 -11.04
C VAL A 4 8.14 23.00 -9.72
N SER A 5 7.76 24.01 -8.94
CA SER A 5 8.30 24.21 -7.58
C SER A 5 7.34 23.60 -6.57
N ILE A 6 7.86 22.71 -5.73
CA ILE A 6 7.13 22.07 -4.64
C ILE A 6 7.80 22.52 -3.35
N ASN A 7 7.13 23.40 -2.59
CA ASN A 7 7.61 23.84 -1.28
C ASN A 7 6.95 22.99 -0.20
N ILE A 8 7.76 22.23 0.54
CA ILE A 8 7.29 21.40 1.65
C ILE A 8 7.76 22.07 2.94
N PHE A 9 6.83 22.66 3.70
CA PHE A 9 7.15 23.36 4.94
C PHE A 9 7.51 22.41 6.10
N PHE A 10 6.79 21.29 6.24
CA PHE A 10 7.08 20.27 7.23
C PHE A 10 6.53 18.92 6.80
N LEU A 11 7.30 17.85 7.02
CA LEU A 11 6.89 16.46 6.79
C LEU A 11 7.41 15.59 7.93
N LYS A 12 6.49 15.00 8.71
CA LYS A 12 6.83 14.03 9.76
C LYS A 12 6.37 12.64 9.34
N ILE A 13 7.33 11.72 9.27
CA ILE A 13 7.07 10.32 8.95
C ILE A 13 7.42 9.51 10.18
N ASN A 14 6.44 8.77 10.70
CA ASN A 14 6.64 7.98 11.92
C ASN A 14 7.25 6.60 11.62
N VAL A 15 6.88 5.97 10.51
CA VAL A 15 7.39 4.65 10.07
C VAL A 15 7.40 4.59 8.53
N ILE A 16 8.46 4.05 7.96
CA ILE A 16 8.56 3.60 6.56
C ILE A 16 8.93 2.13 6.59
N GLN A 17 8.23 1.32 5.79
CA GLN A 17 8.51 -0.10 5.62
C GLN A 17 9.07 -0.36 4.21
N THR A 18 9.59 -1.57 4.00
CA THR A 18 10.10 -2.02 2.70
C THR A 18 9.00 -1.93 1.64
N GLY A 19 9.27 -1.25 0.53
CA GLY A 19 8.28 -1.04 -0.53
C GLY A 19 7.28 0.09 -0.28
N ALA A 20 7.66 1.12 0.49
CA ALA A 20 6.87 2.34 0.64
C ALA A 20 7.45 3.52 -0.17
N ALA A 21 6.58 4.37 -0.72
CA ALA A 21 6.97 5.54 -1.50
C ALA A 21 6.12 6.77 -1.11
N ILE A 22 6.74 7.95 -1.15
CA ILE A 22 6.08 9.25 -0.94
C ILE A 22 6.18 10.03 -2.24
N GLY A 23 5.06 10.17 -2.96
CA GLY A 23 4.98 10.97 -4.18
C GLY A 23 4.48 12.39 -3.86
N VAL A 24 5.23 13.43 -4.26
CA VAL A 24 4.78 14.83 -4.20
C VAL A 24 4.80 15.44 -5.60
N GLY A 25 3.71 16.08 -6.02
CA GLY A 25 3.51 16.55 -7.39
C GLY A 25 2.84 15.51 -8.31
N GLN A 26 2.92 15.73 -9.63
CA GLN A 26 2.36 14.82 -10.63
C GLN A 26 3.29 13.61 -10.80
N ASN A 27 2.98 12.52 -10.09
CA ASN A 27 3.80 11.31 -10.06
C ASN A 27 3.13 10.16 -10.80
N PHE A 28 3.92 9.39 -11.52
CA PHE A 28 3.49 8.16 -12.18
C PHE A 28 4.35 7.00 -11.66
N PHE A 29 3.72 6.08 -10.94
CA PHE A 29 4.36 4.86 -10.43
C PHE A 29 3.87 3.66 -11.24
N PRO A 30 4.54 3.31 -12.36
CA PRO A 30 4.19 2.12 -13.11
C PRO A 30 4.41 0.87 -12.25
N ASP A 31 3.47 -0.07 -12.34
CA ASP A 31 3.50 -1.38 -11.67
C ASP A 31 3.61 -1.34 -10.13
N TRP A 32 3.37 -0.19 -9.51
CA TRP A 32 3.30 -0.08 -8.05
C TRP A 32 2.00 -0.67 -7.52
N THR A 33 2.12 -1.69 -6.66
CA THR A 33 0.99 -2.33 -5.98
C THR A 33 1.12 -2.16 -4.47
N ALA A 34 0.23 -1.38 -3.87
CA ALA A 34 0.12 -1.22 -2.41
C ALA A 34 -0.85 -2.25 -1.78
N ILE A 35 -0.95 -3.42 -2.41
CA ILE A 35 -1.98 -4.43 -2.15
C ILE A 35 -1.32 -5.52 -1.32
N SER A 36 -1.34 -5.37 0.01
CA SER A 36 -0.97 -6.45 0.92
C SER A 36 -1.73 -6.32 2.23
N LYS A 37 -2.21 -7.44 2.75
CA LYS A 37 -2.83 -7.56 4.07
C LYS A 37 -2.15 -8.73 4.76
N SER A 38 -1.50 -8.46 5.89
CA SER A 38 -0.93 -9.49 6.75
C SER A 38 -1.70 -9.50 8.06
N ASN A 39 -2.09 -10.70 8.52
CA ASN A 39 -2.72 -10.88 9.82
C ASN A 39 -1.78 -11.66 10.74
N SER A 40 -1.21 -10.98 11.73
CA SER A 40 -0.42 -11.64 12.77
C SER A 40 -1.36 -12.13 13.88
N GLY A 41 -1.93 -13.32 13.69
CA GLY A 41 -2.93 -13.91 14.60
C GLY A 41 -2.50 -14.05 16.07
N ILE A 42 -1.20 -14.12 16.36
CA ILE A 42 -0.64 -14.22 17.72
C ILE A 42 0.28 -13.04 18.08
N GLY A 43 0.31 -11.98 17.26
CA GLY A 43 1.24 -10.88 17.42
C GLY A 43 2.69 -11.29 17.17
N SER A 44 3.63 -10.68 17.92
CA SER A 44 5.06 -10.97 17.83
C SER A 44 5.59 -11.38 19.20
N GLN A 45 6.37 -12.45 19.25
CA GLN A 45 6.85 -13.05 20.50
C GLN A 45 8.38 -13.09 20.49
N TYR A 46 8.97 -12.53 21.54
CA TYR A 46 10.42 -12.38 21.66
C TYR A 46 10.85 -12.69 23.09
N GLY A 47 11.91 -13.49 23.24
CA GLY A 47 12.52 -13.85 24.53
C GLY A 47 12.52 -15.35 24.82
N ASP A 48 13.31 -15.77 25.81
CA ASP A 48 13.39 -17.17 26.25
C ASP A 48 12.06 -17.57 26.93
N ALA A 49 11.58 -18.80 26.66
CA ALA A 49 10.27 -19.32 27.09
C ALA A 49 9.03 -18.63 26.51
N SER A 50 9.12 -18.11 25.27
CA SER A 50 7.98 -17.61 24.49
C SER A 50 7.14 -18.75 23.86
N ASP A 51 6.68 -19.70 24.68
CA ASP A 51 5.93 -20.86 24.17
C ASP A 51 4.44 -20.51 24.01
N VAL A 52 3.90 -20.78 22.83
CA VAL A 52 2.46 -20.63 22.54
C VAL A 52 1.83 -22.01 22.53
N ASP A 53 1.18 -22.36 23.62
CA ASP A 53 0.39 -23.59 23.67
C ASP A 53 -1.11 -23.28 23.55
N GLY A 54 -1.82 -24.11 22.78
CA GLY A 54 -3.28 -24.04 22.66
C GLY A 54 -3.87 -22.86 21.87
N SER A 55 -3.15 -22.24 20.94
CA SER A 55 -3.72 -21.16 20.13
C SER A 55 -4.83 -21.67 19.18
N ASN A 56 -6.09 -21.31 19.49
CA ASN A 56 -7.23 -21.50 18.58
C ASN A 56 -7.42 -20.22 17.77
N ILE A 57 -6.80 -20.15 16.59
CA ILE A 57 -6.88 -18.98 15.71
C ILE A 57 -8.08 -19.16 14.77
N VAL A 58 -9.14 -18.39 15.01
CA VAL A 58 -10.33 -18.34 14.15
C VAL A 58 -10.28 -17.04 13.36
N PHE A 59 -10.15 -17.14 12.04
CA PHE A 59 -10.30 -16.00 11.14
C PHE A 59 -11.79 -15.85 10.81
N ASP A 60 -12.46 -14.90 11.47
CA ASP A 60 -13.84 -14.53 11.16
C ASP A 60 -13.83 -13.41 10.12
N ASP A 61 -14.15 -13.77 8.88
CA ASP A 61 -14.30 -12.84 7.76
C ASP A 61 -15.78 -12.75 7.36
N SER A 62 -16.50 -11.83 8.01
CA SER A 62 -17.95 -11.70 7.88
C SER A 62 -18.42 -11.27 6.49
N ASP A 63 -17.55 -10.66 5.68
CA ASP A 63 -17.88 -10.15 4.35
C ASP A 63 -17.25 -10.94 3.21
N LEU A 64 -16.43 -11.96 3.51
CA LEU A 64 -15.70 -12.82 2.55
C LEU A 64 -14.88 -12.03 1.51
N THR A 65 -14.71 -10.72 1.71
CA THR A 65 -14.16 -9.80 0.71
C THR A 65 -12.76 -9.44 1.14
N ASP A 66 -11.80 -10.23 0.69
CA ASP A 66 -10.40 -9.99 0.98
C ASP A 66 -9.86 -8.88 0.07
N MET A 67 -10.04 -7.64 0.53
CA MET A 67 -9.61 -6.37 -0.05
C MET A 67 -10.04 -6.15 -1.52
N PRO A 68 -11.15 -5.43 -1.77
CA PRO A 68 -11.56 -5.11 -3.13
C PRO A 68 -10.57 -4.15 -3.79
N VAL A 69 -9.91 -4.60 -4.86
CA VAL A 69 -8.94 -3.79 -5.61
C VAL A 69 -9.54 -3.29 -6.92
N CYS A 70 -9.44 -1.98 -7.14
CA CYS A 70 -9.66 -1.35 -8.45
C CYS A 70 -8.31 -0.88 -9.00
N GLN A 71 -7.83 -1.51 -10.08
CA GLN A 71 -6.67 -1.02 -10.82
C GLN A 71 -7.15 0.00 -11.85
N GLN A 72 -6.73 1.26 -11.70
CA GLN A 72 -7.08 2.30 -12.67
C GLN A 72 -6.37 2.04 -14.00
N ARG A 73 -7.10 1.41 -14.93
CA ARG A 73 -6.64 1.18 -16.30
C ARG A 73 -6.54 2.53 -17.02
N ARG A 74 -5.34 2.88 -17.50
CA ARG A 74 -5.15 3.99 -18.44
C ARG A 74 -5.91 3.67 -19.72
N LEU A 75 -7.00 4.38 -20.00
CA LEU A 75 -7.61 4.33 -21.33
C LEU A 75 -6.57 4.81 -22.33
N PRO A 76 -6.40 4.13 -23.49
CA PRO A 76 -5.56 4.68 -24.54
C PRO A 76 -6.12 6.06 -24.90
N VAL A 77 -5.27 7.08 -24.81
CA VAL A 77 -5.61 8.40 -25.33
C VAL A 77 -5.92 8.17 -26.81
N ASN A 78 -7.16 8.47 -27.22
CA ASN A 78 -7.57 8.32 -28.62
C ASN A 78 -6.55 9.03 -29.50
N MET A 79 -5.74 8.25 -30.22
CA MET A 79 -4.93 8.72 -31.34
C MET A 79 -5.90 9.00 -32.48
N GLY A 80 -6.60 10.13 -32.37
CA GLY A 80 -7.72 10.48 -33.21
C GLY A 80 -7.89 11.98 -33.34
N GLU A 81 -6.77 12.72 -33.47
CA GLU A 81 -6.78 13.94 -34.27
C GLU A 81 -6.23 13.57 -35.64
N VAL A 82 -7.13 13.08 -36.49
CA VAL A 82 -6.95 13.06 -37.92
C VAL A 82 -7.55 14.36 -38.46
N LYS A 83 -6.64 15.19 -38.99
CA LYS A 83 -6.78 16.48 -39.71
C LYS A 83 -6.74 17.74 -38.87
#